data_AF-H2LZ49-F1
#
_entry.id   AF-H2LZ49-F1
#
_cell.length_a   1.000
_cell.length_b   1.000
_cell.length_c   1.000
_cell.angle_alpha   90.00
_cell.angle_beta   90.00
_cell.angle_gamma   90.00
#
_symmetry.space_group_name_H-M   'P 1'
#
loop_
_entity.id
_entity.type
_entity.pdbx_description
1 polymer ?
#
loop_
_entity_poly.entity_id
_entity_poly.type
_entity_poly.pdbx_seq_one_letter_code
_entity_poly.pdbx_strand_id
1 'polypeptide(L)'
;YVEEGSCLKLKSYLRKHRDLDLNFSQGKRQRSPLHLACSLGDDAVLRLLLQHGADVLQTDRRGDTPLHTAANRALKLGKRYDDLVVPLKKACPEALNASNRTGVTPLDLLSWMPQTDPEKEWMEKLFGECEDEFCENFGAYDDDFLPVDEDEEDFGDWAERIRREYFSKKHAEAQKLAARWKTQKSGQRREQKEESHKDLHERLKREHEEYLARAAQKEEQTRQGKKRCYEERCAATFSDPSSSSSTKLSYSDIPWPAPKGTVQEMVDVMLHGVDRKNVGVFRKALRKQQTLWHPDKFVQRCEARLEEKDRKRILDTVTALSQELNRLAQSLK
;
A
#
# COMPACT_ATOMS: atom_id res chain seq x y z
N TYR A 1 3.93 -7.75 24.16
CA TYR A 1 4.85 -7.99 25.29
C TYR A 1 6.30 -8.21 24.88
N VAL A 2 6.65 -9.29 24.16
CA VAL A 2 8.04 -9.55 23.71
C VAL A 2 8.50 -8.53 22.67
N GLU A 3 7.67 -8.22 21.67
CA GLU A 3 7.98 -7.20 20.65
C GLU A 3 8.07 -5.76 21.21
N GLU A 4 7.47 -5.52 22.38
CA GLU A 4 7.41 -4.21 23.04
C GLU A 4 8.50 -4.03 24.11
N GLY A 5 9.34 -5.05 24.37
CA GLY A 5 10.40 -5.00 25.40
C GLY A 5 9.89 -4.88 26.84
N SER A 6 8.61 -5.14 27.09
CA SER A 6 8.00 -4.97 28.42
C SER A 6 8.20 -6.20 29.31
N CYS A 7 9.41 -6.36 29.86
CA CYS A 7 9.82 -7.51 30.68
C CYS A 7 8.91 -7.74 31.91
N LEU A 8 8.48 -6.69 32.59
CA LEU A 8 7.61 -6.75 33.79
C LEU A 8 6.22 -7.29 33.47
N LYS A 9 5.63 -6.86 32.35
CA LYS A 9 4.31 -7.33 31.90
C LYS A 9 4.39 -8.79 31.44
N LEU A 10 5.46 -9.14 30.72
CA LEU A 10 5.71 -10.52 30.31
C LEU A 10 5.88 -11.45 31.52
N LYS A 11 6.64 -11.04 32.54
CA LYS A 11 6.83 -11.78 33.79
C LYS A 11 5.50 -12.03 34.52
N SER A 12 4.66 -11.00 34.63
CA SER A 12 3.34 -11.12 35.25
C SER A 12 2.43 -12.07 34.46
N TYR A 13 2.48 -12.02 33.13
CA TYR A 13 1.69 -12.87 32.25
C TYR A 13 2.10 -14.35 32.33
N LEU A 14 3.40 -14.64 32.29
CA LEU A 14 3.94 -16.00 32.39
C LEU A 14 3.76 -16.61 33.78
N ARG A 15 3.70 -15.79 34.83
CA ARG A 15 3.34 -16.25 36.17
C ARG A 15 1.85 -16.65 36.27
N LYS A 16 0.96 -15.99 35.52
CA LYS A 16 -0.48 -16.29 35.50
C LYS A 16 -0.81 -17.49 34.61
N HIS A 17 -0.07 -17.70 33.53
CA HIS A 17 -0.30 -18.78 32.56
C HIS A 17 0.91 -19.72 32.54
N ARG A 18 0.92 -20.70 33.46
CA ARG A 18 2.01 -21.68 33.63
C ARG A 18 2.10 -22.70 32.49
N ASP A 19 0.99 -22.98 31.82
CA ASP A 19 0.88 -23.98 30.74
C ASP A 19 1.02 -23.37 29.34
N LEU A 20 1.56 -22.14 29.26
CA LEU A 20 1.69 -21.44 27.99
C LEU A 20 2.84 -22.06 27.17
N ASP A 21 2.54 -22.57 25.99
CA ASP A 21 3.56 -22.99 25.05
C ASP A 21 4.35 -21.77 24.54
N LEU A 22 5.66 -21.78 24.76
CA LEU A 22 6.59 -20.73 24.35
C LEU A 22 7.25 -21.03 23.00
N ASN A 23 7.02 -22.23 22.44
CA ASN A 23 7.70 -22.75 21.26
C ASN A 23 6.89 -22.54 19.98
N PHE A 24 6.15 -21.44 19.88
CA PHE A 24 5.42 -21.09 18.66
C PHE A 24 6.23 -20.17 17.76
N SER A 25 6.10 -20.35 16.45
CA SER A 25 6.71 -19.48 15.44
C SER A 25 5.69 -18.52 14.87
N GLN A 26 5.94 -17.21 14.97
CA GLN A 26 5.00 -16.18 14.49
C GLN A 26 5.63 -15.27 13.42
N GLY A 27 4.77 -14.74 12.54
CA GLY A 27 5.13 -13.76 11.51
C GLY A 27 5.75 -14.35 10.24
N LYS A 28 6.04 -13.48 9.25
CA LYS A 28 6.53 -13.86 7.91
C LYS A 28 7.88 -14.59 7.90
N ARG A 29 8.63 -14.49 9.01
CA ARG A 29 9.95 -15.11 9.22
C ARG A 29 9.89 -16.37 10.11
N GLN A 30 8.71 -16.79 10.55
CA GLN A 30 8.53 -17.93 11.48
C GLN A 30 9.46 -17.84 12.69
N ARG A 31 9.49 -16.68 13.35
CA ARG A 31 10.39 -16.43 14.49
C ARG A 31 9.69 -16.81 15.79
N SER A 32 10.41 -17.52 16.65
CA SER A 32 9.95 -17.80 18.01
C SER A 32 10.11 -16.57 18.92
N PRO A 33 9.44 -16.52 20.08
CA PRO A 33 9.66 -15.48 21.09
C PRO A 33 11.14 -15.30 21.45
N LEU A 34 11.92 -16.39 21.46
CA LEU A 34 13.36 -16.36 21.74
C LEU A 34 14.15 -15.67 20.60
N HIS A 35 13.78 -15.91 19.33
CA HIS A 35 14.37 -15.17 18.20
C HIS A 35 14.08 -13.68 18.26
N LEU A 36 12.90 -13.29 18.75
CA LEU A 36 12.53 -11.88 18.90
C LEU A 36 13.34 -11.22 20.01
N ALA A 37 13.51 -11.89 21.15
CA ALA A 37 14.39 -11.42 22.24
C ALA A 37 15.83 -11.22 21.75
N CYS A 38 16.41 -12.20 21.05
CA CYS A 38 17.74 -12.09 20.45
C CYS A 38 17.83 -10.98 19.38
N SER A 39 16.77 -10.80 18.59
CA SER A 39 16.72 -9.78 17.54
C SER A 39 16.56 -8.37 18.09
N LEU A 40 16.02 -8.21 19.31
CA LEU A 40 15.88 -6.94 20.02
C LEU A 40 17.06 -6.66 20.96
N GLY A 41 17.76 -7.71 21.39
CA GLY A 41 18.89 -7.62 22.33
C GLY A 41 18.45 -7.39 23.77
N ASP A 42 17.26 -7.87 24.13
CA ASP A 42 16.69 -7.75 25.48
C ASP A 42 17.09 -8.98 26.30
N ASP A 43 18.15 -8.83 27.11
CA ASP A 43 18.71 -9.92 27.93
C ASP A 43 17.77 -10.33 29.07
N ALA A 44 17.00 -9.37 29.62
CA ALA A 44 16.03 -9.62 30.66
C ALA A 44 14.88 -10.50 30.17
N VAL A 45 14.35 -10.21 28.97
CA VAL A 45 13.32 -11.05 28.33
C VAL A 45 13.90 -12.41 27.90
N LEU A 46 15.14 -12.44 27.40
CA LEU A 46 15.82 -13.68 27.02
C LEU A 46 15.94 -14.65 28.21
N ARG A 47 16.50 -14.18 29.34
CA ARG A 47 16.67 -15.00 30.56
C ARG A 47 15.34 -15.50 31.09
N LEU A 48 14.31 -14.66 31.01
CA LEU A 48 12.97 -15.02 31.48
C LEU A 48 12.33 -16.10 30.60
N LEU A 49 12.47 -16.03 29.27
CA LEU A 49 11.98 -17.08 28.37
C LEU A 49 12.74 -18.40 28.56
N LEU A 50 14.06 -18.35 28.79
CA LEU A 50 14.86 -19.54 29.09
C LEU A 50 14.47 -20.20 30.41
N GLN A 51 14.18 -19.41 31.47
CA GLN A 51 13.69 -19.92 32.75
C GLN A 51 12.35 -20.67 32.66
N HIS A 52 11.53 -20.32 31.66
CA HIS A 52 10.23 -20.93 31.42
C HIS A 52 10.29 -22.05 30.36
N GLY A 53 11.48 -22.51 29.95
CA GLY A 53 11.64 -23.69 29.09
C GLY A 53 11.48 -23.43 27.59
N ALA A 54 11.75 -22.21 27.12
CA ALA A 54 11.77 -21.93 25.69
C ALA A 54 12.87 -22.73 24.95
N ASP A 55 12.52 -23.30 23.80
CA ASP A 55 13.41 -24.12 22.98
C ASP A 55 14.47 -23.25 22.27
N VAL A 56 15.73 -23.61 22.51
CA VAL A 56 16.92 -22.93 21.97
C VAL A 56 17.30 -23.49 20.58
N LEU A 57 16.76 -24.65 20.19
CA LEU A 57 17.05 -25.30 18.91
C LEU A 57 16.01 -24.99 17.83
N GLN A 58 14.90 -24.33 18.20
CA GLN A 58 13.87 -23.96 17.24
C GLN A 58 14.47 -23.09 16.14
N THR A 59 14.19 -23.41 14.88
CA THR A 59 14.74 -22.67 13.73
C THR A 59 13.71 -21.71 13.14
N ASP A 60 14.16 -20.54 12.71
CA ASP A 60 13.33 -19.64 11.91
C ASP A 60 13.24 -20.08 10.43
N ARG A 61 12.53 -19.33 9.59
CA ARG A 61 12.34 -19.66 8.16
C ARG A 61 13.65 -19.80 7.37
N ARG A 62 14.75 -19.20 7.84
CA ARG A 62 16.09 -19.29 7.24
C ARG A 62 16.90 -20.46 7.79
N GLY A 63 16.33 -21.25 8.68
CA GLY A 63 17.08 -22.24 9.44
C GLY A 63 17.96 -21.61 10.52
N ASP A 64 17.83 -20.31 10.79
CA ASP A 64 18.62 -19.65 11.81
C ASP A 64 18.06 -20.03 13.18
N THR A 65 18.93 -20.47 14.08
CA THR A 65 18.61 -20.66 15.51
C THR A 65 18.59 -19.29 16.23
N PRO A 66 18.04 -19.19 17.46
CA PRO A 66 18.11 -18.00 18.29
C PRO A 66 19.55 -17.51 18.48
N LEU A 67 20.52 -18.44 18.52
CA LEU A 67 21.95 -18.14 18.63
C LEU A 67 22.52 -17.50 17.36
N HIS A 68 22.13 -17.96 16.17
CA HIS A 68 22.47 -17.26 14.90
C HIS A 68 21.94 -15.83 14.91
N THR A 69 20.71 -15.63 15.41
CA THR A 69 20.09 -14.30 15.46
C THR A 69 20.84 -13.38 16.43
N ALA A 70 21.28 -13.91 17.58
CA ALA A 70 22.10 -13.17 18.55
C ALA A 70 23.46 -12.78 17.95
N ALA A 71 24.18 -13.73 17.33
CA ALA A 71 25.48 -13.50 16.69
C ALA A 71 25.39 -12.45 15.55
N ASN A 72 24.39 -12.58 14.67
CA ASN A 72 24.16 -11.63 13.57
C ASN A 72 23.78 -10.22 14.09
N ARG A 73 23.12 -10.13 15.26
CA ARG A 73 22.85 -8.84 15.89
C ARG A 73 24.11 -8.23 16.50
N ALA A 74 24.93 -9.04 17.17
CA ALA A 74 26.20 -8.60 17.74
C ALA A 74 27.15 -8.04 16.66
N LEU A 75 27.27 -8.73 15.53
CA LEU A 75 28.03 -8.26 14.35
C LEU A 75 27.55 -6.90 13.80
N LYS A 76 26.26 -6.58 13.95
CA LYS A 76 25.67 -5.32 13.42
C LYS A 76 25.77 -4.14 14.37
N LEU A 77 25.73 -4.38 15.69
CA LEU A 77 25.59 -3.32 16.70
C LEU A 77 26.84 -3.14 17.57
N GLY A 78 27.82 -4.05 17.50
CA GLY A 78 29.17 -3.85 18.05
C GLY A 78 29.29 -3.77 19.58
N LYS A 79 28.19 -3.94 20.35
CA LYS A 79 28.21 -3.99 21.82
C LYS A 79 27.18 -4.98 22.36
N ARG A 80 27.53 -5.64 23.49
CA ARG A 80 26.72 -6.57 24.32
C ARG A 80 26.55 -7.99 23.77
N TYR A 81 27.69 -8.64 23.53
CA TYR A 81 27.80 -10.05 23.16
C TYR A 81 27.53 -10.99 24.34
N ASP A 82 28.14 -10.71 25.50
CA ASP A 82 28.10 -11.62 26.64
C ASP A 82 26.69 -11.82 27.21
N ASP A 83 25.91 -10.75 27.26
CA ASP A 83 24.57 -10.75 27.85
C ASP A 83 23.58 -11.68 27.12
N LEU A 84 23.79 -11.93 25.82
CA LEU A 84 22.90 -12.75 24.98
C LEU A 84 23.49 -14.12 24.65
N VAL A 85 24.78 -14.18 24.35
CA VAL A 85 25.44 -15.40 23.87
C VAL A 85 25.81 -16.32 25.03
N VAL A 86 26.24 -15.78 26.18
CA VAL A 86 26.60 -16.61 27.35
C VAL A 86 25.40 -17.38 27.90
N PRO A 87 24.20 -16.77 28.11
CA PRO A 87 23.04 -17.52 28.58
C PRO A 87 22.58 -18.61 27.61
N LEU A 88 22.62 -18.35 26.30
CA LEU A 88 22.22 -19.32 25.28
C LEU A 88 23.20 -20.47 25.15
N LYS A 89 24.51 -20.18 25.19
CA LYS A 89 25.58 -21.21 25.21
C LYS A 89 25.49 -22.08 26.46
N LYS A 90 25.18 -21.48 27.61
CA LYS A 90 25.00 -22.20 28.88
C LYS A 90 23.74 -23.07 28.89
N ALA A 91 22.68 -22.65 28.21
CA ALA A 91 21.44 -23.40 28.12
C ALA A 91 21.57 -24.64 27.21
N CYS A 92 22.17 -24.50 26.02
CA CYS A 92 22.42 -25.63 25.11
C CYS A 92 23.71 -25.41 24.30
N PRO A 93 24.82 -26.11 24.61
CA PRO A 93 26.04 -26.05 23.79
C PRO A 93 25.86 -26.68 22.40
N GLU A 94 24.94 -27.62 22.23
CA GLU A 94 24.63 -28.27 20.94
C GLU A 94 24.10 -27.28 19.90
N ALA A 95 23.49 -26.17 20.34
CA ALA A 95 22.98 -25.13 19.46
C ALA A 95 24.07 -24.40 18.67
N LEU A 96 25.35 -24.52 19.07
CA LEU A 96 26.51 -23.93 18.37
C LEU A 96 26.86 -24.64 17.06
N ASN A 97 26.47 -25.92 16.91
CA ASN A 97 26.83 -26.74 15.77
C ASN A 97 25.69 -26.87 14.74
N ALA A 98 24.51 -26.32 15.05
CA ALA A 98 23.38 -26.35 14.14
C ALA A 98 23.65 -25.42 12.95
N SER A 99 23.73 -25.95 11.73
CA SER A 99 23.89 -25.12 10.52
C SER A 99 22.55 -24.56 10.05
N ASN A 100 22.53 -23.30 9.63
CA ASN A 100 21.36 -22.73 8.97
C ASN A 100 21.19 -23.24 7.53
N ARG A 101 20.14 -22.78 6.83
CA ARG A 101 19.86 -23.18 5.44
C ARG A 101 20.93 -22.74 4.43
N THR A 102 21.84 -21.84 4.84
CA THR A 102 23.01 -21.41 4.07
C THR A 102 24.29 -22.16 4.44
N GLY A 103 24.22 -23.15 5.34
CA GLY A 103 25.36 -23.94 5.78
C GLY A 103 26.30 -23.24 6.76
N VAL A 104 25.93 -22.05 7.24
CA VAL A 104 26.72 -21.28 8.21
C VAL A 104 26.31 -21.72 9.61
N THR A 105 27.29 -21.96 10.47
CA THR A 105 27.03 -22.26 11.89
C THR A 105 27.07 -20.98 12.74
N PRO A 106 26.44 -20.96 13.93
CA PRO A 106 26.60 -19.87 14.88
C PRO A 106 28.06 -19.66 15.25
N LEU A 107 28.84 -20.74 15.37
CA LEU A 107 30.26 -20.67 15.66
C LEU A 107 31.03 -19.92 14.57
N ASP A 108 30.72 -20.14 13.30
CA ASP A 108 31.34 -19.41 12.18
C ASP A 108 31.03 -17.91 12.26
N LEU A 109 29.78 -17.56 12.59
CA LEU A 109 29.39 -16.15 12.78
C LEU A 109 30.12 -15.50 13.95
N LEU A 110 30.37 -16.25 15.03
CA LEU A 110 31.13 -15.77 16.18
C LEU A 110 32.63 -15.66 15.86
N SER A 111 33.16 -16.54 15.01
CA SER A 111 34.55 -16.49 14.56
C SER A 111 34.84 -15.27 13.67
N TRP A 112 33.82 -14.73 12.98
CA TRP A 112 33.96 -13.52 12.17
C TRP A 112 33.93 -12.23 13.00
N MET A 113 33.74 -12.33 14.32
CA MET A 113 33.84 -11.19 15.21
C MET A 113 35.31 -10.90 15.54
N PRO A 114 35.71 -9.61 15.64
CA PRO A 114 37.03 -9.26 16.12
C PRO A 114 37.16 -9.69 17.58
N GLN A 115 38.08 -10.63 17.85
CA GLN A 115 38.38 -11.05 19.21
C GLN A 115 38.94 -9.85 19.99
N THR A 116 38.39 -9.57 21.16
CA THR A 116 39.05 -8.68 22.12
C THR A 116 40.31 -9.39 22.58
N ASP A 117 41.45 -8.80 22.20
CA ASP A 117 42.77 -9.33 22.46
C ASP A 117 43.03 -9.36 23.98
N PRO A 118 43.42 -10.51 24.57
CA PRO A 118 43.90 -10.56 25.95
C PRO A 118 45.04 -9.57 26.21
N GLU A 119 45.83 -9.24 25.18
CA GLU A 119 46.85 -8.19 25.26
C GLU A 119 46.27 -6.80 25.54
N LYS A 120 45.02 -6.53 25.13
CA LYS A 120 44.38 -5.23 25.35
C LYS A 120 43.89 -5.07 26.78
N GLU A 121 43.31 -6.12 27.37
CA GLU A 121 42.98 -6.14 28.80
C GLU A 121 44.25 -6.13 29.66
N TRP A 122 45.30 -6.85 29.25
CA TRP A 122 46.57 -6.83 29.97
C TRP A 122 47.27 -5.48 29.85
N MET A 123 47.27 -4.83 28.68
CA MET A 123 47.79 -3.47 28.51
C MET A 123 47.02 -2.45 29.35
N GLU A 124 45.69 -2.53 29.39
CA GLU A 124 44.87 -1.60 30.17
C GLU A 124 45.11 -1.78 31.69
N LYS A 125 45.40 -3.02 32.11
CA LYS A 125 45.80 -3.35 33.49
C LYS A 125 47.23 -2.93 33.82
N LEU A 126 48.16 -3.09 32.87
CA LEU A 126 49.55 -2.63 32.98
C LEU A 126 49.62 -1.11 33.06
N PHE A 127 48.81 -0.39 32.27
CA PHE A 127 48.70 1.07 32.36
C PHE A 127 48.14 1.53 33.70
N GLY A 128 47.16 0.81 34.28
CA GLY A 128 46.64 1.11 35.61
C GLY A 128 47.63 0.85 36.75
N GLU A 129 48.47 -0.17 36.66
CA GLU A 129 49.50 -0.45 37.67
C GLU A 129 50.76 0.43 37.49
N CYS A 130 51.11 0.82 36.26
CA CYS A 130 52.19 1.78 36.00
C CYS A 130 51.86 3.21 36.43
N GLU A 131 50.58 3.61 36.48
CA GLU A 131 50.17 4.93 36.99
C GLU A 131 50.37 5.03 38.51
N ASP A 132 50.26 3.91 39.24
CA ASP A 132 50.46 3.84 40.69
C ASP A 132 51.95 3.77 41.09
N GLU A 133 52.82 3.10 40.33
CA GLU A 133 54.27 3.04 40.64
C GLU A 133 55.10 4.20 40.06
N PHE A 134 54.64 4.86 38.99
CA PHE A 134 55.36 6.00 38.41
C PHE A 134 55.28 7.25 39.30
N CYS A 135 54.22 7.40 40.10
CA CYS A 135 54.08 8.51 41.03
C CYS A 135 54.92 8.38 42.33
N GLU A 136 55.38 7.18 42.70
CA GLU A 136 56.07 6.98 44.00
C GLU A 136 57.61 6.93 43.91
N ASN A 137 58.24 6.85 42.72
CA ASN A 137 59.70 6.59 42.64
C ASN A 137 60.57 7.58 41.81
N PHE A 138 60.02 8.61 41.17
CA PHE A 138 60.85 9.57 40.37
C PHE A 138 60.82 11.01 40.93
N GLY A 139 60.94 11.14 42.25
CA GLY A 139 60.93 12.42 42.97
C GLY A 139 62.25 12.75 43.67
N ALA A 140 63.40 12.54 43.04
CA ALA A 140 64.67 13.12 43.48
C ALA A 140 65.67 13.04 42.34
N TYR A 141 66.05 14.18 41.75
CA TYR A 141 67.43 14.59 41.41
C TYR A 141 67.32 15.92 40.63
N ASP A 142 67.45 17.03 41.35
CA ASP A 142 67.85 18.32 40.78
C ASP A 142 69.32 18.22 40.35
N ASP A 143 69.62 18.62 39.10
CA ASP A 143 70.39 19.85 38.78
C ASP A 143 71.29 19.71 37.52
N ASP A 144 71.20 20.72 36.66
CA ASP A 144 72.20 21.21 35.70
C ASP A 144 72.65 20.41 34.45
N PHE A 145 71.90 20.53 33.34
CA PHE A 145 72.49 20.79 32.00
C PHE A 145 71.48 21.36 30.98
N LEU A 146 71.69 22.63 30.61
CA LEU A 146 71.15 23.40 29.45
C LEU A 146 69.61 23.58 29.33
N PRO A 147 69.11 24.83 29.18
CA PRO A 147 67.76 25.06 28.68
C PRO A 147 67.72 24.63 27.20
N VAL A 148 67.30 23.40 26.95
CA VAL A 148 66.77 23.00 25.65
C VAL A 148 65.35 23.51 25.63
N ASP A 149 65.04 24.41 24.71
CA ASP A 149 63.68 24.93 24.52
C ASP A 149 62.70 23.76 24.44
N GLU A 150 61.78 23.66 25.42
CA GLU A 150 60.77 22.58 25.56
C GLU A 150 59.72 22.54 24.43
N ASP A 151 59.92 23.31 23.36
CA ASP A 151 58.98 23.52 22.25
C ASP A 151 59.44 22.93 20.89
N GLU A 152 60.51 22.12 20.83
CA GLU A 152 60.92 21.46 19.59
C GLU A 152 60.17 20.14 19.37
N GLU A 153 59.04 20.24 18.67
CA GLU A 153 58.26 19.11 18.12
C GLU A 153 59.19 18.10 17.40
N ASP A 154 59.37 16.91 17.99
CA ASP A 154 60.23 15.86 17.43
C ASP A 154 59.76 15.46 16.02
N PHE A 155 60.69 15.06 15.14
CA PHE A 155 60.37 14.69 13.76
C PHE A 155 59.34 13.56 13.68
N GLY A 156 59.31 12.66 14.68
CA GLY A 156 58.29 11.63 14.83
C GLY A 156 56.88 12.21 15.05
N ASP A 157 56.75 13.18 15.96
CA ASP A 157 55.49 13.85 16.27
C ASP A 157 54.98 14.70 15.10
N TRP A 158 55.89 15.40 14.42
CA TRP A 158 55.59 16.08 13.17
C TRP A 158 55.08 15.11 12.08
N ALA A 159 55.77 13.99 11.87
CA ALA A 159 55.39 13.00 10.87
C ALA A 159 54.05 12.33 11.20
N GLU A 160 53.77 12.04 12.47
CA GLU A 160 52.51 11.45 12.89
C GLU A 160 51.35 12.44 12.75
N ARG A 161 51.56 13.71 13.11
CA ARG A 161 50.57 14.78 12.91
C ARG A 161 50.22 14.96 11.44
N ILE A 162 51.21 15.06 10.55
CA ILE A 162 51.00 15.19 9.11
C ILE A 162 50.30 13.94 8.53
N ARG A 163 50.68 12.74 8.98
CA ARG A 163 50.00 11.49 8.59
C ARG A 163 48.53 11.50 9.01
N ARG A 164 48.24 11.86 10.27
CA ARG A 164 46.88 11.93 10.82
C ARG A 164 46.03 12.95 10.07
N GLU A 165 46.59 14.12 9.76
CA GLU A 165 45.95 15.11 8.91
C GLU A 165 45.66 14.58 7.50
N TYR A 166 46.61 13.91 6.87
CA TYR A 166 46.43 13.33 5.54
C TYR A 166 45.30 12.28 5.53
N PHE A 167 45.33 11.34 6.48
CA PHE A 167 44.28 10.32 6.60
C PHE A 167 42.93 10.94 6.95
N SER A 168 42.89 11.95 7.82
CA SER A 168 41.67 12.69 8.15
C SER A 168 41.11 13.41 6.92
N LYS A 169 41.95 14.11 6.15
CA LYS A 169 41.59 14.77 4.88
C LYS A 169 41.05 13.75 3.86
N LYS A 170 41.73 12.60 3.71
CA LYS A 170 41.29 11.52 2.80
C LYS A 170 39.99 10.87 3.24
N HIS A 171 39.82 10.63 4.54
CA HIS A 171 38.61 10.06 5.09
C HIS A 171 37.42 11.02 4.96
N ALA A 172 37.64 12.32 5.21
CA ALA A 172 36.64 13.36 4.97
C ALA A 172 36.26 13.47 3.49
N GLU A 173 37.23 13.39 2.57
CA GLU A 173 36.99 13.36 1.12
C GLU A 173 36.16 12.12 0.71
N ALA A 174 36.52 10.94 1.22
CA ALA A 174 35.79 9.70 0.99
C ALA A 174 34.35 9.75 1.55
N GLN A 175 34.16 10.32 2.75
CA GLN A 175 32.84 10.53 3.33
C GLN A 175 31.99 11.49 2.49
N LYS A 176 32.57 12.58 1.98
CA LYS A 176 31.88 13.52 1.08
C LYS A 176 31.45 12.84 -0.22
N LEU A 177 32.32 12.05 -0.84
CA LEU A 177 32.00 11.29 -2.06
C LEU A 177 30.92 10.24 -1.80
N ALA A 178 31.02 9.51 -0.69
CA ALA A 178 30.01 8.52 -0.29
C ALA A 178 28.65 9.18 0.00
N ALA A 179 28.64 10.34 0.66
CA ALA A 179 27.43 11.13 0.88
C ALA A 179 26.82 11.60 -0.44
N ARG A 180 27.63 12.13 -1.37
CA ARG A 180 27.18 12.56 -2.69
C ARG A 180 26.55 11.41 -3.48
N TRP A 181 27.19 10.25 -3.50
CA TRP A 181 26.67 9.04 -4.16
C TRP A 181 25.36 8.56 -3.52
N LYS A 182 25.26 8.55 -2.18
CA LYS A 182 24.03 8.19 -1.47
C LYS A 182 22.88 9.14 -1.82
N THR A 183 23.13 10.45 -1.84
CA THR A 183 22.13 11.45 -2.24
C THR A 183 21.68 11.25 -3.68
N GLN A 184 22.62 11.06 -4.61
CA GLN A 184 22.30 10.82 -6.02
C GLN A 184 21.48 9.54 -6.22
N LYS A 185 21.88 8.43 -5.58
CA LYS A 185 21.14 7.16 -5.66
C LYS A 185 19.76 7.24 -4.99
N SER A 186 19.63 8.02 -3.92
CA SER A 186 18.33 8.29 -3.28
C SER A 186 17.44 9.14 -4.18
N GLY A 187 18.00 10.12 -4.89
CA GLY A 187 17.29 10.92 -5.89
C GLY A 187 16.75 10.07 -7.04
N GLN A 188 17.61 9.27 -7.68
CA GLN A 188 17.21 8.34 -8.75
C GLN A 188 16.13 7.35 -8.30
N ARG A 189 16.23 6.83 -7.07
CA ARG A 189 15.18 5.95 -6.51
C ARG A 189 13.86 6.66 -6.24
N ARG A 190 13.88 7.96 -5.93
CA ARG A 190 12.66 8.77 -5.77
C ARG A 190 12.03 9.04 -7.13
N GLU A 191 12.82 9.47 -8.10
CA GLU A 191 12.39 9.73 -9.48
C GLU A 191 11.75 8.48 -10.10
N GLN A 192 12.40 7.31 -10.00
CA GLN A 192 11.85 6.04 -10.50
C GLN A 192 10.53 5.66 -9.82
N LYS A 193 10.37 5.96 -8.53
CA LYS A 193 9.12 5.70 -7.80
C LYS A 193 8.02 6.65 -8.23
N GLU A 194 8.35 7.92 -8.43
CA GLU A 194 7.40 8.93 -8.90
C GLU A 194 6.93 8.63 -10.32
N GLU A 195 7.84 8.22 -11.20
CA GLU A 195 7.52 7.79 -12.57
C GLU A 195 6.65 6.53 -12.56
N SER A 196 7.03 5.49 -11.79
CA SER A 196 6.20 4.30 -11.63
C SER A 196 4.81 4.60 -11.05
N HIS A 197 4.70 5.56 -10.13
CA HIS A 197 3.43 5.99 -9.57
C HIS A 197 2.59 6.76 -10.60
N LYS A 198 3.21 7.61 -11.42
CA LYS A 198 2.54 8.32 -12.54
C LYS A 198 2.00 7.33 -13.56
N ASP A 199 2.82 6.36 -13.99
CA ASP A 199 2.41 5.32 -14.94
C ASP A 199 1.23 4.50 -14.41
N LEU A 200 1.26 4.14 -13.12
CA LEU A 200 0.16 3.44 -12.47
C LEU A 200 -1.11 4.30 -12.46
N HIS A 201 -0.99 5.59 -12.12
CA HIS A 201 -2.12 6.51 -12.09
C HIS A 201 -2.73 6.70 -13.47
N GLU A 202 -1.91 6.88 -14.51
CA GLU A 202 -2.36 6.97 -15.90
C GLU A 202 -3.07 5.69 -16.36
N ARG A 203 -2.52 4.52 -16.01
CA ARG A 203 -3.16 3.24 -16.31
C ARG A 203 -4.54 3.12 -15.64
N LEU A 204 -4.62 3.48 -14.37
CA LEU A 204 -5.87 3.43 -13.60
C LEU A 204 -6.91 4.42 -14.15
N LYS A 205 -6.47 5.61 -14.55
CA LYS A 205 -7.30 6.61 -15.21
C LYS A 205 -7.85 6.09 -16.52
N ARG A 206 -7.01 5.47 -17.36
CA ARG A 206 -7.43 4.86 -18.62
C ARG A 206 -8.43 3.73 -18.40
N GLU A 207 -8.20 2.85 -17.43
CA GLU A 207 -9.14 1.78 -17.09
C GLU A 207 -10.49 2.33 -16.60
N HIS A 208 -10.48 3.42 -15.82
CA HIS A 208 -11.69 4.10 -15.40
C HIS A 208 -12.44 4.73 -16.58
N GLU A 209 -11.73 5.40 -17.49
CA GLU A 209 -12.31 5.97 -18.71
C GLU A 209 -12.92 4.88 -19.61
N GLU A 210 -12.24 3.74 -19.77
CA GLU A 210 -12.77 2.58 -20.49
C GLU A 210 -14.03 2.02 -19.83
N TYR A 211 -14.05 1.94 -18.49
CA TYR A 211 -15.23 1.50 -17.74
C TYR A 211 -16.42 2.43 -17.97
N LEU A 212 -16.21 3.74 -17.87
CA LEU A 212 -17.24 4.74 -18.14
C LEU A 212 -17.72 4.66 -19.59
N ALA A 213 -16.81 4.46 -20.55
CA ALA A 213 -17.17 4.30 -21.96
C ALA A 213 -18.03 3.05 -22.20
N ARG A 214 -17.68 1.91 -21.59
CA ARG A 214 -18.49 0.68 -21.68
C ARG A 214 -19.87 0.87 -21.03
N ALA A 215 -19.94 1.55 -19.89
CA ALA A 215 -21.20 1.86 -19.22
C ALA A 215 -22.09 2.74 -20.10
N ALA A 216 -21.53 3.81 -20.68
CA ALA A 216 -22.23 4.70 -21.59
C ALA A 216 -22.72 3.98 -22.85
N GLN A 217 -21.89 3.12 -23.45
CA GLN A 217 -22.29 2.31 -24.60
C GLN A 217 -23.46 1.37 -24.28
N LYS A 218 -23.43 0.71 -23.11
CA LYS A 218 -24.51 -0.19 -22.68
C LYS A 218 -25.81 0.57 -22.41
N GLU A 219 -25.71 1.73 -21.79
CA GLU A 219 -26.85 2.61 -21.57
C GLU A 219 -27.45 3.08 -22.90
N GLU A 220 -26.61 3.54 -23.83
CA GLU A 220 -27.00 3.95 -25.18
C GLU A 220 -27.70 2.80 -25.93
N GLN A 221 -27.15 1.59 -25.91
CA GLN A 221 -27.79 0.41 -26.48
C GLN A 221 -29.17 0.14 -25.87
N THR A 222 -29.30 0.30 -24.54
CA THR A 222 -30.58 0.11 -23.84
C THR A 222 -31.60 1.17 -24.28
N ARG A 223 -31.18 2.44 -24.39
CA ARG A 223 -32.05 3.54 -24.85
C ARG A 223 -32.45 3.37 -26.32
N GLN A 224 -31.52 2.97 -27.19
CA GLN A 224 -31.82 2.63 -28.59
C GLN A 224 -32.78 1.43 -28.71
N GLY A 225 -32.60 0.40 -27.87
CA GLY A 225 -33.49 -0.75 -27.80
C GLY A 225 -34.91 -0.35 -27.39
N LYS A 226 -35.06 0.52 -26.39
CA LYS A 226 -36.36 1.10 -25.99
C LYS A 226 -37.03 1.85 -27.14
N LYS A 227 -36.27 2.70 -27.85
CA LYS A 227 -36.78 3.44 -29.01
C LYS A 227 -37.23 2.50 -30.13
N ARG A 228 -36.45 1.46 -30.46
CA ARG A 228 -36.81 0.47 -31.48
C ARG A 228 -38.09 -0.26 -31.12
N CYS A 229 -38.21 -0.74 -29.88
CA CYS A 229 -39.44 -1.39 -29.39
C CYS A 229 -40.65 -0.45 -29.48
N TYR A 230 -40.47 0.84 -29.16
CA TYR A 230 -41.50 1.85 -29.31
C TYR A 230 -41.93 2.04 -30.77
N GLU A 231 -40.98 2.15 -31.70
CA GLU A 231 -41.26 2.32 -33.14
C GLU A 231 -41.95 1.09 -33.73
N GLU A 232 -41.52 -0.12 -33.36
CA GLU A 232 -42.15 -1.38 -33.75
C GLU A 232 -43.59 -1.49 -33.23
N ARG A 233 -43.82 -1.17 -31.94
CA ARG A 233 -45.17 -1.17 -31.35
C ARG A 233 -46.07 -0.09 -31.98
N CYS A 234 -45.51 1.08 -32.30
CA CYS A 234 -46.23 2.11 -33.06
C CYS A 234 -46.63 1.62 -34.45
N ALA A 235 -45.72 0.95 -35.16
CA ALA A 235 -46.02 0.40 -36.48
C ALA A 235 -47.13 -0.67 -36.39
N ALA A 236 -47.04 -1.60 -35.43
CA ALA A 236 -48.04 -2.63 -35.22
C ALA A 236 -49.43 -2.08 -34.84
N THR A 237 -49.49 -1.01 -34.04
CA THR A 237 -50.76 -0.46 -33.54
C THR A 237 -51.40 0.53 -34.51
N PHE A 238 -50.59 1.36 -35.18
CA PHE A 238 -51.07 2.49 -35.98
C PHE A 238 -50.92 2.33 -37.50
N SER A 239 -50.08 1.39 -37.99
CA SER A 239 -49.80 1.24 -39.44
C SER A 239 -50.42 0.00 -40.08
N ASP A 240 -51.07 -0.89 -39.32
CA ASP A 240 -51.73 -2.07 -39.86
C ASP A 240 -53.25 -1.87 -39.95
N PRO A 241 -53.80 -1.54 -41.15
CA PRO A 241 -55.24 -1.41 -41.37
C PRO A 241 -55.96 -2.77 -41.44
N SER A 242 -55.22 -3.89 -41.47
CA SER A 242 -55.81 -5.24 -41.60
C SER A 242 -56.10 -5.92 -40.25
N SER A 243 -55.59 -5.38 -39.14
CA SER A 243 -55.92 -5.80 -37.78
C SER A 243 -57.18 -5.08 -37.26
N SER A 244 -58.24 -5.09 -38.06
CA SER A 244 -59.60 -4.70 -37.70
C SER A 244 -60.29 -5.75 -36.82
N SER A 245 -59.53 -6.46 -35.97
CA SER A 245 -60.10 -7.37 -34.98
C SER A 245 -60.55 -6.56 -33.76
N SER A 246 -61.87 -6.41 -33.63
CA SER A 246 -62.75 -6.35 -32.43
C SER A 246 -62.25 -6.16 -30.97
N THR A 247 -60.96 -6.13 -30.68
CA THR A 247 -60.41 -5.95 -29.31
C THR A 247 -60.33 -4.48 -28.95
N LYS A 248 -61.03 -4.10 -27.87
CA LYS A 248 -60.90 -2.78 -27.23
C LYS A 248 -59.48 -2.62 -26.67
N LEU A 249 -58.85 -1.47 -26.91
CA LEU A 249 -57.52 -1.09 -26.44
C LEU A 249 -57.64 -0.48 -25.04
N SER A 250 -56.98 -1.10 -24.06
CA SER A 250 -56.74 -0.53 -22.73
C SER A 250 -55.50 0.39 -22.77
N TYR A 251 -55.28 1.16 -21.69
CA TYR A 251 -54.09 1.99 -21.52
C TYR A 251 -52.79 1.21 -21.76
N SER A 252 -52.71 -0.08 -21.42
CA SER A 252 -51.47 -0.88 -21.58
C SER A 252 -51.16 -1.28 -23.03
N ASP A 253 -52.19 -1.31 -23.88
CA ASP A 253 -52.09 -1.74 -25.28
C ASP A 253 -51.59 -0.62 -26.19
N ILE A 254 -51.74 0.63 -25.76
CA ILE A 254 -51.22 1.78 -26.48
C ILE A 254 -49.68 1.74 -26.49
N PRO A 255 -49.03 2.01 -27.64
CA PRO A 255 -47.58 1.99 -27.77
C PRO A 255 -46.93 3.22 -27.11
N TRP A 256 -46.97 3.27 -25.78
CA TRP A 256 -46.28 4.31 -25.01
C TRP A 256 -44.75 4.13 -25.11
N PRO A 257 -43.97 5.20 -25.34
CA PRO A 257 -42.51 5.11 -25.34
C PRO A 257 -41.93 4.71 -23.97
N ALA A 258 -42.62 5.07 -22.89
CA ALA A 258 -42.30 4.68 -21.51
C ALA A 258 -43.60 4.39 -20.73
N PRO A 259 -44.09 3.13 -20.68
CA PRO A 259 -45.41 2.79 -20.12
C PRO A 259 -45.63 3.14 -18.64
N LYS A 260 -44.55 3.29 -17.87
CA LYS A 260 -44.55 3.66 -16.44
C LYS A 260 -43.78 4.95 -16.16
N GLY A 261 -43.33 5.63 -17.21
CA GLY A 261 -42.47 6.80 -17.11
C GLY A 261 -43.22 8.13 -17.08
N THR A 262 -42.48 9.20 -16.84
CA THR A 262 -43.01 10.56 -16.98
C THR A 262 -43.16 10.96 -18.45
N VAL A 263 -43.95 11.99 -18.73
CA VAL A 263 -44.10 12.56 -20.09
C VAL A 263 -42.74 12.98 -20.68
N GLN A 264 -41.82 13.46 -19.84
CA GLN A 264 -40.46 13.83 -20.26
C GLN A 264 -39.66 12.61 -20.72
N GLU A 265 -39.68 11.51 -19.96
CA GLU A 265 -39.01 10.26 -20.33
C GLU A 265 -39.58 9.67 -21.63
N MET A 266 -40.88 9.82 -21.85
CA MET A 266 -41.51 9.42 -23.11
C MET A 266 -40.97 10.22 -24.30
N VAL A 267 -40.87 11.54 -24.16
CA VAL A 267 -40.31 12.43 -25.18
C VAL A 267 -38.82 12.13 -25.43
N ASP A 268 -38.06 11.85 -24.36
CA ASP A 268 -36.65 11.50 -24.46
C ASP A 268 -36.43 10.18 -25.22
N VAL A 269 -37.28 9.17 -25.03
CA VAL A 269 -37.25 7.92 -25.81
C VAL A 269 -37.62 8.18 -27.28
N MET A 270 -38.65 8.99 -27.55
CA MET A 270 -39.07 9.31 -28.93
C MET A 270 -37.98 10.03 -29.73
N LEU A 271 -37.28 10.96 -29.10
CA LEU A 271 -36.27 11.82 -29.74
C LEU A 271 -34.84 11.33 -29.51
N HIS A 272 -34.66 10.15 -28.92
CA HIS A 272 -33.35 9.57 -28.66
C HIS A 272 -32.53 9.40 -29.96
N GLY A 273 -31.26 9.81 -29.93
CA GLY A 273 -30.36 9.76 -31.07
C GLY A 273 -30.61 10.80 -32.18
N VAL A 274 -31.57 11.71 -32.00
CA VAL A 274 -31.78 12.84 -32.93
C VAL A 274 -31.00 14.04 -32.42
N ASP A 275 -29.95 14.42 -33.14
CA ASP A 275 -29.09 15.54 -32.74
C ASP A 275 -29.86 16.87 -32.78
N ARG A 276 -29.92 17.55 -31.64
CA ARG A 276 -30.55 18.87 -31.50
C ARG A 276 -29.81 19.95 -32.30
N LYS A 277 -28.52 19.77 -32.60
CA LYS A 277 -27.73 20.70 -33.42
C LYS A 277 -28.10 20.63 -34.90
N ASN A 278 -28.54 19.47 -35.39
CA ASN A 278 -29.07 19.33 -36.74
C ASN A 278 -30.55 19.69 -36.77
N VAL A 279 -30.82 21.00 -36.79
CA VAL A 279 -32.18 21.58 -36.69
C VAL A 279 -33.14 21.01 -37.74
N GLY A 280 -32.65 20.69 -38.96
CA GLY A 280 -33.47 20.12 -40.03
C GLY A 280 -33.99 18.70 -39.72
N VAL A 281 -33.08 17.82 -39.29
CA VAL A 281 -33.42 16.43 -38.92
C VAL A 281 -34.27 16.41 -37.64
N PHE A 282 -33.92 17.24 -36.65
CA PHE A 282 -34.67 17.36 -35.40
C PHE A 282 -36.10 17.85 -35.63
N ARG A 283 -36.31 18.90 -36.44
CA ARG A 283 -37.66 19.37 -36.80
C ARG A 283 -38.45 18.32 -37.55
N LYS A 284 -37.82 17.54 -38.45
CA LYS A 284 -38.51 16.47 -39.19
C LYS A 284 -38.97 15.35 -38.26
N ALA A 285 -38.12 14.90 -37.35
CA ALA A 285 -38.45 13.89 -36.35
C ALA A 285 -39.55 14.38 -35.39
N LEU A 286 -39.44 15.64 -34.93
CA LEU A 286 -40.42 16.25 -34.05
C LEU A 286 -41.80 16.36 -34.71
N ARG A 287 -41.87 16.82 -35.97
CA ARG A 287 -43.13 16.89 -36.74
C ARG A 287 -43.77 15.51 -36.95
N LYS A 288 -42.96 14.47 -37.13
CA LYS A 288 -43.47 13.08 -37.22
C LYS A 288 -44.15 12.67 -35.91
N GLN A 289 -43.55 12.96 -34.76
CA GLN A 289 -44.14 12.64 -33.46
C GLN A 289 -45.34 13.54 -33.13
N GLN A 290 -45.30 14.83 -33.47
CA GLN A 290 -46.43 15.76 -33.30
C GLN A 290 -47.67 15.32 -34.08
N THR A 291 -47.52 14.77 -35.29
CA THR A 291 -48.66 14.30 -36.08
C THR A 291 -49.20 12.94 -35.62
N LEU A 292 -48.35 12.10 -35.03
CA LEU A 292 -48.75 10.84 -34.40
C LEU A 292 -49.52 11.09 -33.10
N TRP A 293 -49.03 11.99 -32.25
CA TRP A 293 -49.55 12.27 -30.90
C TRP A 293 -50.40 13.55 -30.81
N HIS A 294 -50.94 14.05 -31.92
CA HIS A 294 -51.91 15.15 -31.87
C HIS A 294 -53.24 14.64 -31.30
N PRO A 295 -53.84 15.28 -30.28
CA PRO A 295 -55.07 14.82 -29.63
C PRO A 295 -56.18 14.47 -30.64
N ASP A 296 -56.53 15.40 -31.54
CA ASP A 296 -57.59 15.16 -32.53
C ASP A 296 -57.28 14.03 -33.52
N LYS A 297 -56.04 13.94 -34.00
CA LYS A 297 -55.64 12.89 -34.96
C LYS A 297 -55.53 11.53 -34.28
N PHE A 298 -55.20 11.50 -32.99
CA PHE A 298 -55.17 10.29 -32.19
C PHE A 298 -56.60 9.79 -31.94
N VAL A 299 -57.52 10.70 -31.56
CA VAL A 299 -58.96 10.40 -31.42
C VAL A 299 -59.50 9.83 -32.73
N GLN A 300 -59.29 10.50 -33.87
CA GLN A 300 -59.76 10.00 -35.17
C GLN A 300 -59.28 8.59 -35.53
N ARG A 301 -58.08 8.18 -35.08
CA ARG A 301 -57.50 6.85 -35.37
C ARG A 301 -57.96 5.77 -34.40
N CYS A 302 -58.16 6.12 -33.13
CA CYS A 302 -58.30 5.15 -32.05
C CYS A 302 -59.64 5.22 -31.31
N GLU A 303 -60.46 6.27 -31.50
CA GLU A 303 -61.69 6.51 -30.73
C GLU A 303 -62.67 5.34 -30.75
N ALA A 304 -62.87 4.69 -31.90
CA ALA A 304 -63.74 3.52 -32.02
C ALA A 304 -63.18 2.25 -31.32
N ARG A 305 -61.90 2.25 -30.94
CA ARG A 305 -61.19 1.10 -30.36
C ARG A 305 -60.83 1.30 -28.89
N LEU A 306 -61.05 2.46 -28.29
CA LEU A 306 -60.63 2.74 -26.90
C LEU A 306 -61.63 2.18 -25.88
N GLU A 307 -61.14 1.60 -24.79
CA GLU A 307 -61.98 1.30 -23.62
C GLU A 307 -62.45 2.59 -22.92
N GLU A 308 -63.73 2.63 -22.56
CA GLU A 308 -64.37 3.79 -21.94
C GLU A 308 -63.80 4.14 -20.55
N LYS A 309 -63.32 3.13 -19.81
CA LYS A 309 -62.69 3.29 -18.48
C LYS A 309 -61.36 4.04 -18.55
N ASP A 310 -60.54 3.74 -19.55
CA ASP A 310 -59.21 4.32 -19.70
C ASP A 310 -59.19 5.55 -20.62
N ARG A 311 -60.28 5.82 -21.35
CA ARG A 311 -60.38 6.88 -22.36
C ARG A 311 -59.89 8.24 -21.87
N LYS A 312 -60.37 8.70 -20.69
CA LYS A 312 -59.97 9.99 -20.13
C LYS A 312 -58.47 10.05 -19.84
N ARG A 313 -57.95 9.03 -19.16
CA ARG A 313 -56.52 8.94 -18.83
C ARG A 313 -55.63 8.95 -20.07
N ILE A 314 -56.03 8.21 -21.11
CA ILE A 314 -55.32 8.15 -22.39
C ILE A 314 -55.28 9.52 -23.04
N LEU A 315 -56.42 10.20 -23.15
CA LEU A 315 -56.51 11.53 -23.77
C LEU A 315 -55.73 12.59 -22.99
N ASP A 316 -55.77 12.56 -21.66
CA ASP A 316 -55.00 13.46 -20.80
C ASP A 316 -53.48 13.26 -21.04
N THR A 317 -53.01 12.00 -21.11
CA THR A 317 -51.59 11.70 -21.38
C THR A 317 -51.16 12.07 -22.80
N VAL A 318 -51.99 11.85 -23.82
CA VAL A 318 -51.72 12.29 -25.20
C VAL A 318 -51.67 13.81 -25.28
N THR A 319 -52.57 14.51 -24.58
CA THR A 319 -52.59 15.98 -24.53
C THR A 319 -51.33 16.52 -23.85
N ALA A 320 -50.92 15.94 -22.72
CA ALA A 320 -49.69 16.31 -22.03
C ALA A 320 -48.44 16.07 -22.91
N LEU A 321 -48.38 14.92 -23.60
CA LEU A 321 -47.31 14.62 -24.56
C LEU A 321 -47.27 15.63 -25.72
N SER A 322 -48.44 15.98 -26.27
CA SER A 322 -48.56 16.96 -27.34
C SER A 322 -48.09 18.35 -26.90
N GLN A 323 -48.44 18.77 -25.68
CA GLN A 323 -47.99 20.03 -25.09
C GLN A 323 -46.47 20.08 -24.95
N GLU A 324 -45.83 19.02 -24.47
CA GLU A 324 -44.37 18.97 -24.34
C GLU A 324 -43.66 18.95 -25.71
N LEU A 325 -44.18 18.19 -26.69
CA LEU A 325 -43.65 18.22 -28.06
C LEU A 325 -43.79 19.61 -28.70
N ASN A 326 -44.89 20.32 -28.43
CA ASN A 326 -45.12 21.68 -28.91
C ASN A 326 -44.21 22.70 -28.22
N ARG A 327 -43.99 22.57 -26.92
CA ARG A 327 -43.02 23.37 -26.16
C ARG A 327 -41.61 23.21 -26.73
N LEU A 328 -41.19 21.98 -27.02
CA LEU A 328 -39.92 21.71 -27.69
C LEU A 328 -39.87 22.33 -29.09
N ALA A 329 -40.96 22.27 -29.86
CA ALA A 329 -41.02 22.90 -31.18
C ALA A 329 -40.90 24.42 -31.12
N GLN A 330 -41.49 25.05 -30.10
CA GLN A 330 -41.39 26.49 -29.86
C GLN A 330 -39.97 26.89 -29.45
N SER A 331 -39.27 26.07 -28.66
CA SER A 331 -37.87 26.33 -28.28
C SER A 331 -36.86 26.26 -29.44
N LEU A 332 -37.26 25.75 -30.60
CA LEU A 332 -36.45 25.64 -31.82
C LEU A 332 -36.74 26.75 -32.85
N LYS A 333 -37.74 27.59 -32.58
CA LYS A 333 -38.02 28.81 -33.35
C LYS A 333 -37.12 29.91 -32.80
#